data_AF-A0A4Q6BSM6-F1
#
_entry.id   AF-A0A4Q6BSM6-F1
#
_cell.length_a   1.000
_cell.length_b   1.000
_cell.length_c   1.000
_cell.angle_alpha   90.00
_cell.angle_beta   90.00
_cell.angle_gamma   90.00
#
_symmetry.space_group_name_H-M   'P 1'
#
loop_
_entity.id
_entity.type
_entity.pdbx_description
1 polymer ?
#
loop_
_entity_poly.entity_id
_entity_poly.type
_entity_poly.pdbx_seq_one_letter_code
_entity_poly.pdbx_strand_id
1 'polypeptide(L)'
;MAKASGDPERIALPVAGDYARSKALVLTLVDQVGFDGLDGGSLEESWRQQPGTPVYCTDYDTAGVRKALGGAVRERAARDRDIAWDKLARAPADLDADAVGRLIQSVCRAFHE
;
A
#
# COMPACT_ATOMS: atom_id res chain seq x y z
N MET A 1 -13.13 -0.85 -0.13
CA MET A 1 -14.20 -0.58 0.87
C MET A 1 -14.18 -1.68 1.91
N ALA A 2 -14.56 -1.40 3.16
CA ALA A 2 -14.59 -2.39 4.24
C ALA A 2 -15.58 -3.53 3.96
N LYS A 3 -15.20 -4.76 4.31
CA LYS A 3 -15.99 -6.00 4.09
C LYS A 3 -16.03 -6.86 5.35
N ALA A 4 -17.04 -7.73 5.44
CA ALA A 4 -17.16 -8.69 6.55
C ALA A 4 -16.02 -9.72 6.52
N SER A 5 -15.67 -10.27 7.68
CA SER A 5 -14.66 -11.33 7.76
C SER A 5 -15.05 -12.54 6.90
N GLY A 6 -14.11 -13.04 6.09
CA GLY A 6 -14.32 -14.15 5.17
C GLY A 6 -14.98 -13.78 3.83
N ASP A 7 -15.30 -12.51 3.60
CA ASP A 7 -15.74 -12.03 2.29
C ASP A 7 -14.57 -12.14 1.28
N PRO A 8 -14.76 -12.79 0.12
CA PRO A 8 -13.70 -12.96 -0.88
C PRO A 8 -13.23 -11.64 -1.51
N GLU A 9 -13.99 -10.55 -1.39
CA GLU A 9 -13.61 -9.21 -1.86
C GLU A 9 -12.92 -8.37 -0.77
N ARG A 10 -12.63 -8.96 0.39
CA ARG A 10 -11.94 -8.27 1.49
C ARG A 10 -10.47 -8.10 1.14
N ILE A 11 -10.00 -6.85 1.20
CA ILE A 11 -8.59 -6.51 0.95
C ILE A 11 -7.80 -6.58 2.25
N ALA A 12 -6.48 -6.76 2.13
CA ALA A 12 -5.56 -6.85 3.25
C ALA A 12 -4.71 -5.58 3.43
N LEU A 13 -4.40 -5.24 4.67
CA LEU A 13 -3.55 -4.11 5.03
C LEU A 13 -2.32 -4.62 5.82
N PRO A 14 -1.08 -4.38 5.34
CA PRO A 14 0.11 -4.76 6.06
C PRO A 14 0.41 -3.80 7.22
N VAL A 15 0.73 -4.35 8.38
CA VAL A 15 1.09 -3.63 9.60
C VAL A 15 2.51 -4.00 10.01
N ALA A 16 3.42 -3.03 9.97
CA ALA A 16 4.79 -3.17 10.46
C ALA A 16 4.93 -2.55 11.87
N GLY A 17 5.77 -3.15 12.70
CA GLY A 17 6.00 -2.67 14.06
C GLY A 17 6.95 -3.55 14.87
N ASP A 18 7.77 -2.93 15.71
CA ASP A 18 8.81 -3.63 16.51
C ASP A 18 8.26 -4.22 17.81
N TYR A 19 7.15 -3.67 18.31
CA TYR A 19 6.50 -4.14 19.54
C TYR A 19 5.35 -5.08 19.22
N ALA A 20 5.56 -6.38 19.48
CA ALA A 20 4.60 -7.44 19.17
C ALA A 20 3.19 -7.17 19.73
N ARG A 21 3.08 -6.70 20.98
CA ARG A 21 1.78 -6.39 21.60
C ARG A 21 1.04 -5.26 20.88
N SER A 22 1.75 -4.20 20.52
CA SER A 22 1.17 -3.06 19.82
C SER A 22 0.74 -3.44 18.40
N LYS A 23 1.57 -4.19 17.68
CA LYS A 23 1.25 -4.70 16.34
C LYS A 23 0.04 -5.63 16.35
N ALA A 24 -0.06 -6.53 17.33
CA ALA A 24 -1.23 -7.41 17.49
C ALA A 24 -2.52 -6.61 17.72
N LEU A 25 -2.48 -5.56 18.55
CA LEU A 25 -3.64 -4.69 18.78
C LEU A 25 -4.10 -3.99 17.49
N VAL A 26 -3.16 -3.49 16.69
CA VAL A 26 -3.48 -2.84 15.41
C VAL A 26 -4.04 -3.85 14.41
N LEU A 27 -3.48 -5.06 14.33
CA LEU A 27 -4.02 -6.13 13.47
C LEU A 27 -5.46 -6.49 13.85
N THR A 28 -5.79 -6.54 15.15
CA THR A 28 -7.18 -6.71 15.60
C THR A 28 -8.07 -5.55 15.17
N LEU A 29 -7.60 -4.31 15.28
CA LEU A 29 -8.37 -3.15 14.82
C LEU A 29 -8.62 -3.20 13.31
N VAL A 30 -7.61 -3.55 12.51
CA VAL A 30 -7.73 -3.71 11.05
C VAL A 30 -8.80 -4.74 10.69
N ASP A 31 -8.83 -5.87 11.39
CA ASP A 31 -9.89 -6.86 11.24
C ASP A 31 -11.27 -6.28 11.59
N GLN A 32 -11.40 -5.65 12.75
CA GLN A 32 -12.68 -5.08 13.20
C GLN A 32 -13.26 -4.01 12.28
N VAL A 33 -12.41 -3.23 11.59
CA VAL A 33 -12.86 -2.21 10.64
C VAL A 33 -13.07 -2.75 9.22
N GLY A 34 -12.96 -4.06 9.02
CA GLY A 34 -13.38 -4.74 7.80
C GLY A 34 -12.28 -4.98 6.76
N PHE A 35 -11.03 -5.16 7.21
CA PHE A 35 -9.89 -5.49 6.35
C PHE A 35 -9.12 -6.69 6.92
N ASP A 36 -8.43 -7.46 6.08
CA ASP A 36 -7.54 -8.50 6.60
C ASP A 36 -6.23 -7.88 7.10
N GLY A 37 -5.88 -8.08 8.37
CA GLY A 37 -4.59 -7.66 8.91
C GLY A 37 -3.48 -8.63 8.49
N LEU A 38 -2.38 -8.10 7.92
CA LEU A 38 -1.17 -8.88 7.63
C LEU A 38 0.02 -8.34 8.43
N ASP A 39 0.75 -9.20 9.15
CA ASP A 39 2.00 -8.80 9.79
C ASP A 39 3.08 -8.52 8.72
N GLY A 40 3.43 -7.25 8.57
CA GLY A 40 4.40 -6.75 7.60
C GLY A 40 5.85 -6.76 8.09
N GLY A 41 6.12 -7.20 9.33
CA GLY A 41 7.47 -7.27 9.92
C GLY A 41 7.79 -6.14 10.89
N SER A 42 9.07 -5.75 10.94
CA SER A 42 9.59 -4.65 11.77
C SER A 42 9.41 -3.30 11.10
N LEU A 43 9.61 -2.20 11.84
CA LEU A 43 9.63 -0.86 11.26
C LEU A 43 10.79 -0.70 10.26
N GLU A 44 11.90 -1.39 10.48
CA GLU A 44 13.02 -1.43 9.54
C GLU A 44 12.60 -2.00 8.17
N GLU A 45 11.73 -3.01 8.14
CA GLU A 45 11.22 -3.61 6.90
C GLU A 45 10.01 -2.84 6.30
N SER A 46 9.47 -1.83 7.00
CA SER A 46 8.27 -1.11 6.58
C SER A 46 8.43 -0.32 5.27
N TRP A 47 9.66 -0.12 4.78
CA TRP A 47 9.87 0.51 3.47
C TRP A 47 9.21 -0.29 2.34
N ARG A 48 8.97 -1.59 2.51
CA ARG A 48 8.31 -2.48 1.53
C ARG A 48 6.85 -2.14 1.26
N GLN A 49 6.25 -1.28 2.09
CA GLN A 49 4.86 -0.82 1.97
C GLN A 49 4.73 0.69 1.76
N GLN A 50 5.82 1.37 1.36
CA GLN A 50 5.87 2.81 1.11
C GLN A 50 5.69 3.13 -0.39
N PRO A 51 5.47 4.40 -0.79
CA PRO A 51 5.42 4.80 -2.19
C PRO A 51 6.62 4.25 -2.99
N GLY A 52 6.37 3.82 -4.22
CA GLY A 52 7.38 3.17 -5.07
C GLY A 52 7.45 1.64 -4.93
N THR A 53 6.66 1.03 -4.03
CA THR A 53 6.67 -0.43 -3.84
C THR A 53 5.43 -1.13 -4.39
N PRO A 54 5.51 -2.44 -4.72
CA PRO A 54 4.41 -3.15 -5.38
C PRO A 54 3.11 -3.26 -4.59
N VAL A 55 3.12 -3.05 -3.27
CA VAL A 55 1.90 -3.14 -2.43
C VAL A 55 1.21 -1.78 -2.26
N TYR A 56 1.86 -0.70 -2.68
CA TYR A 56 1.35 0.65 -2.43
C TYR A 56 0.15 0.96 -3.33
N CYS A 57 -0.94 1.48 -2.74
CA CYS A 57 -2.23 1.75 -3.39
C CYS A 57 -2.93 0.53 -4.05
N THR A 58 -2.80 -0.68 -3.51
CA THR A 58 -3.48 -1.86 -4.08
C THR A 58 -4.62 -2.36 -3.22
N ASP A 59 -5.61 -2.96 -3.88
CA ASP A 59 -6.73 -3.66 -3.29
C ASP A 59 -6.47 -5.18 -3.30
N TYR A 60 -5.29 -5.60 -2.84
CA TYR A 60 -4.92 -7.02 -2.80
C TYR A 60 -5.53 -7.74 -1.59
N ASP A 61 -5.82 -9.02 -1.77
CA ASP A 61 -6.07 -9.93 -0.65
C ASP A 61 -4.77 -10.22 0.13
N THR A 62 -4.90 -11.00 1.20
CA THR A 62 -3.78 -11.41 2.06
C THR A 62 -2.63 -12.07 1.27
N ALA A 63 -2.93 -12.85 0.24
CA ALA A 63 -1.92 -13.53 -0.57
C ALA A 63 -1.18 -12.55 -1.50
N GLY A 64 -1.91 -11.63 -2.12
CA GLY A 64 -1.39 -10.56 -2.96
C GLY A 64 -0.50 -9.61 -2.17
N VAL A 65 -0.91 -9.17 -0.98
CA VAL A 65 -0.08 -8.34 -0.08
C VAL A 65 1.22 -9.06 0.27
N ARG A 66 1.17 -10.33 0.66
CA ARG A 66 2.38 -11.12 0.97
C ARG A 66 3.34 -11.18 -0.21
N LYS A 67 2.81 -11.44 -1.42
CA LYS A 67 3.61 -11.48 -2.65
C LYS A 67 4.23 -10.11 -2.94
N ALA A 68 3.45 -9.05 -2.84
CA ALA A 68 3.88 -7.69 -3.13
C ALA A 68 4.98 -7.18 -2.18
N LEU A 69 4.85 -7.45 -0.87
CA LEU A 69 5.90 -7.18 0.11
C LEU A 69 7.20 -7.92 -0.19
N GLY A 70 7.10 -9.20 -0.57
CA GLY A 70 8.25 -10.02 -0.95
C GLY A 70 8.92 -9.58 -2.26
N GLY A 71 8.16 -8.97 -3.17
CA GLY A 71 8.66 -8.44 -4.44
C GLY A 71 9.26 -7.04 -4.36
N ALA A 72 9.22 -6.37 -3.21
CA ALA A 72 9.77 -5.03 -3.05
C ALA A 72 11.30 -5.03 -3.18
N VAL A 73 11.83 -4.14 -4.03
CA VAL A 73 13.27 -3.94 -4.25
C VAL A 73 13.60 -2.50 -3.88
N ARG A 74 14.59 -2.30 -3.00
CA ARG A 74 14.82 -1.01 -2.33
C ARG A 74 15.27 0.08 -3.29
N GLU A 75 16.17 -0.24 -4.21
CA GLU A 75 16.71 0.68 -5.22
C GLU A 75 15.60 1.11 -6.20
N ARG A 76 14.74 0.16 -6.58
CA ARG A 76 13.57 0.43 -7.43
C ARG A 76 12.56 1.31 -6.71
N ALA A 77 12.28 1.03 -5.44
CA ALA A 77 11.31 1.77 -4.66
C ALA A 77 11.65 3.27 -4.55
N ALA A 78 12.91 3.60 -4.27
CA ALA A 78 13.36 4.99 -4.24
C ALA A 78 13.20 5.68 -5.60
N ARG A 79 13.68 5.04 -6.67
CA ARG A 79 13.60 5.56 -8.03
C ARG A 79 12.16 5.80 -8.47
N ASP A 80 11.29 4.82 -8.27
CA ASP A 80 9.92 4.86 -8.77
C ASP A 80 9.09 5.88 -7.99
N ARG A 81 9.32 6.03 -6.68
CA ARG A 81 8.78 7.13 -5.87
C ARG A 81 9.18 8.50 -6.43
N ASP A 82 10.45 8.69 -6.77
CA ASP A 82 10.93 9.99 -7.24
C ASP A 82 10.33 10.31 -8.63
N ILE A 83 10.22 9.33 -9.52
CA ILE A 83 9.50 9.45 -10.80
C ILE A 83 8.03 9.83 -10.57
N ALA A 84 7.38 9.21 -9.59
CA ALA A 84 5.99 9.51 -9.23
C ALA A 84 5.83 10.96 -8.75
N TRP A 85 6.74 11.45 -7.92
CA TRP A 85 6.71 12.85 -7.47
C TRP A 85 6.98 13.84 -8.58
N ASP A 86 7.92 13.54 -9.48
CA ASP A 86 8.17 14.38 -10.66
C ASP A 86 6.94 14.47 -11.57
N LYS A 87 6.22 13.36 -11.77
CA LYS A 87 4.96 13.35 -12.54
C LYS A 87 3.90 14.23 -11.89
N LEU A 88 3.75 14.14 -10.57
CA LEU A 88 2.79 14.95 -9.82
C LEU A 88 3.18 16.44 -9.81
N ALA A 89 4.46 16.76 -9.68
CA ALA A 89 4.95 18.13 -9.69
C ALA A 89 4.79 18.83 -11.06
N ARG A 90 4.75 18.07 -12.15
CA ARG A 90 4.51 18.57 -13.52
C ARG A 90 3.03 18.62 -13.89
N ALA A 91 2.14 18.21 -13.00
CA ALA A 91 0.71 18.23 -13.26
C ALA A 91 0.20 19.67 -13.39
N PRO A 92 -0.79 19.93 -14.27
CA PRO A 92 -1.45 21.23 -14.33
C PRO A 92 -2.01 21.66 -12.96
N ALA A 93 -1.96 22.95 -12.66
CA ALA A 93 -2.44 23.47 -11.37
C ALA A 93 -3.99 23.54 -11.29
N ASP A 94 -4.67 23.42 -12.43
CA ASP A 94 -6.11 23.60 -12.61
C ASP A 94 -6.86 22.29 -12.88
N LEU A 95 -6.32 21.16 -12.40
CA LEU A 95 -6.98 19.86 -12.53
C LEU A 95 -8.29 19.80 -11.73
N ASP A 96 -9.33 19.28 -12.37
CA ASP A 96 -10.55 18.86 -11.68
C ASP A 96 -10.31 17.60 -10.83
N ALA A 97 -11.25 17.31 -9.93
CA ALA A 97 -11.14 16.18 -9.00
C ALA A 97 -10.96 14.83 -9.69
N ASP A 98 -11.64 14.62 -10.83
CA ASP A 98 -11.55 13.36 -11.58
C ASP A 98 -10.18 13.20 -12.25
N ALA A 99 -9.62 14.30 -12.77
CA ALA A 99 -8.31 14.33 -13.36
C ALA A 99 -7.20 14.10 -12.32
N VAL A 100 -7.35 14.65 -11.11
CA VAL A 100 -6.47 14.32 -9.97
C VAL A 100 -6.56 12.83 -9.64
N GLY A 101 -7.78 12.27 -9.58
CA GLY A 101 -7.98 10.84 -9.33
C GLY A 101 -7.28 9.95 -10.36
N ARG A 102 -7.44 10.24 -11.66
CA ARG A 102 -6.77 9.52 -12.75
C ARG A 102 -5.25 9.63 -12.68
N LEU A 103 -4.73 10.81 -12.32
CA LEU A 103 -3.29 11.04 -12.17
C LEU A 103 -2.70 10.21 -11.03
N ILE A 104 -3.33 10.23 -9.85
CA ILE A 104 -2.91 9.43 -8.69
C ILE A 104 -2.95 7.95 -9.02
N GLN A 105 -4.02 7.46 -9.65
CA GLN A 105 -4.13 6.06 -10.07
C GLN A 105 -3.05 5.67 -11.08
N SER A 106 -2.73 6.56 -12.02
CA SER A 106 -1.64 6.32 -12.98
C SER A 106 -0.27 6.23 -12.31
N VAL A 107 -0.05 7.00 -11.25
CA VAL A 107 1.20 6.98 -10.46
C VAL A 107 1.29 5.68 -9.68
N CYS A 108 0.25 5.34 -8.92
CA CYS A 108 0.21 4.10 -8.14
C CYS A 108 0.41 2.86 -9.03
N ARG A 109 -0.24 2.80 -10.21
CA ARG A 109 -0.10 1.67 -11.14
C ARG A 109 1.34 1.43 -11.62
N ALA A 110 2.12 2.50 -11.77
CA ALA A 110 3.50 2.41 -12.24
C ALA A 110 4.44 1.70 -11.23
N PHE A 111 4.02 1.50 -9.98
CA PHE A 111 4.81 0.76 -8.98
C PHE A 111 4.71 -0.77 -9.13
N HIS A 112 3.87 -1.26 -10.04
CA HIS A 112 3.61 -2.69 -10.25
C HIS A 112 4.23 -3.23 -11.55
N GLU A 113 4.88 -2.38 -12.35
CA GLU A 113 5.55 -2.70 -13.62
C GLU A 113 7.08 -2.91 -13.45
#